data_AF-A0A8J2KJZ0-F1
#
_entry.id   AF-A0A8J2KJZ0-F1
#
_cell.length_a   1.000
_cell.length_b   1.000
_cell.length_c   1.000
_cell.angle_alpha   90.00
_cell.angle_beta   90.00
_cell.angle_gamma   90.00
#
_symmetry.space_group_name_H-M   'P 1'
#
loop_
_entity.id
_entity.type
_entity.pdbx_description
1 polymer ?
#
loop_
_entity_poly.entity_id
_entity_poly.type
_entity_poly.pdbx_seq_one_letter_code
_entity_poly.pdbx_strand_id
1 'polypeptide(L)' 'NPDLSFTNVVARWKGSTHDARIFENSRIQFKLSDGQTPRGHLVGDAGYPCRKYILTPCSKPTTTAEKRL' A
#
# COMPACT_ATOMS: atom_id res chain seq x y z
N ASN A 1 21.17 4.21 -8.45
CA ASN A 1 21.25 2.94 -7.72
C ASN A 1 20.13 2.90 -6.70
N PRO A 2 19.21 1.93 -6.74
CA PRO A 2 18.24 1.76 -5.66
C PRO A 2 19.00 1.34 -4.40
N ASP A 3 18.77 2.06 -3.30
CA ASP A 3 19.21 1.61 -1.98
C ASP A 3 18.30 0.44 -1.57
N LEU A 4 18.87 -0.75 -1.40
CA LEU A 4 18.13 -1.99 -1.09
C LEU A 4 17.78 -2.02 0.42
N SER A 5 17.13 -0.97 0.90
CA SER A 5 16.82 -0.76 2.31
C SER A 5 15.30 -0.79 2.56
N PHE A 6 14.90 -1.37 3.69
CA PHE A 6 13.52 -1.30 4.14
C PHE A 6 13.24 0.07 4.76
N THR A 7 12.21 0.76 4.28
CA THR A 7 11.83 2.09 4.77
C THR A 7 10.87 2.03 5.96
N ASN A 8 10.12 0.93 6.10
CA ASN A 8 9.18 0.71 7.20
C ASN A 8 8.96 -0.79 7.43
N VAL A 9 9.00 -1.25 8.69
CA VAL A 9 8.74 -2.63 9.08
C VAL A 9 7.78 -2.64 10.28
N VAL A 10 6.68 -3.38 10.16
CA VAL A 10 5.69 -3.57 11.24
C VAL A 10 5.47 -5.06 11.48
N ALA A 11 6.20 -5.63 12.44
CA ALA A 11 6.20 -7.08 12.72
C ALA A 11 5.71 -7.42 14.15
N ARG A 12 4.73 -6.67 14.68
CA ARG A 12 4.27 -6.77 16.08
C ARG A 12 2.95 -7.52 16.28
N TRP A 13 2.36 -8.05 15.22
CA TRP A 13 1.02 -8.68 15.27
C TRP A 13 1.17 -10.20 15.34
N LYS A 14 0.46 -10.81 16.28
CA LYS A 14 0.45 -12.28 16.47
C LYS A 14 -0.53 -12.96 15.52
N GLY A 15 -0.22 -14.21 15.13
CA GLY A 15 -1.09 -15.08 14.34
C GLY A 15 -1.37 -14.55 12.92
N SER A 16 -2.41 -15.09 12.29
CA SER A 16 -2.83 -14.74 10.92
C SER A 16 -3.61 -13.42 10.89
N THR A 17 -2.97 -12.33 11.28
CA THR A 17 -3.57 -10.99 11.17
C THR A 17 -3.50 -10.53 9.71
N HIS A 18 -4.62 -10.08 9.16
CA HIS A 18 -4.65 -9.48 7.82
C HIS A 18 -3.68 -8.29 7.75
N ASP A 19 -2.87 -8.29 6.72
CA ASP A 19 -1.89 -7.27 6.39
C ASP A 19 -2.53 -5.87 6.22
N ALA A 20 -3.72 -5.79 5.64
CA ALA A 20 -4.51 -4.56 5.59
C ALA A 20 -4.77 -3.96 6.99
N ARG A 21 -5.05 -4.82 7.99
CA ARG A 21 -5.23 -4.38 9.39
C ARG A 21 -3.90 -3.91 10.00
N ILE A 22 -2.80 -4.58 9.69
CA ILE A 22 -1.46 -4.16 10.12
C ILE A 22 -1.15 -2.77 9.57
N PHE A 23 -1.44 -2.53 8.28
CA PHE A 23 -1.25 -1.25 7.63
C PHE A 23 -2.14 -0.15 8.21
N GLU A 24 -3.44 -0.40 8.40
CA GLU A 24 -4.35 0.58 9.02
C GLU A 24 -3.90 1.00 10.43
N ASN A 25 -3.17 0.14 11.13
CA ASN A 25 -2.62 0.41 12.46
C ASN A 25 -1.12 0.71 12.46
N SER A 26 -0.60 1.16 11.31
CA SER A 26 0.81 1.52 11.13
C SER A 26 0.99 3.04 11.15
N ARG A 27 2.18 3.49 11.56
CA ARG A 27 2.55 4.91 11.50
C ARG A 27 2.59 5.45 10.07
N ILE A 28 2.86 4.59 9.08
CA ILE A 28 2.93 5.02 7.68
C ILE A 28 1.54 5.36 7.14
N GLN A 29 0.51 4.58 7.49
CA GLN A 29 -0.85 4.89 7.06
C GLN A 29 -1.32 6.24 7.62
N PHE A 30 -0.99 6.56 8.88
CA PHE A 30 -1.29 7.86 9.46
C PHE A 30 -0.62 9.01 8.68
N LYS A 31 0.70 8.89 8.43
CA LYS A 31 1.45 9.89 7.64
C LYS A 31 0.88 10.08 6.23
N LEU A 32 0.56 8.98 5.56
CA LEU A 32 -0.02 9.01 4.22
C LEU A 32 -1.40 9.67 4.19
N SER A 33 -2.22 9.45 5.24
CA SER A 33 -3.53 10.08 5.37
C SER A 33 -3.44 11.57 5.66
N ASP A 34 -2.37 12.00 6.33
CA ASP A 34 -2.02 13.39 6.62
C ASP A 34 -1.33 14.10 5.42
N GLY A 35 -1.26 13.44 4.26
CA GLY A 35 -0.65 14.00 3.05
C GLY A 35 0.88 13.96 3.03
N GLN A 36 1.52 13.33 4.02
CA GLN A 36 2.97 13.11 4.05
C GLN A 36 3.33 11.89 3.19
N THR A 37 3.10 12.01 1.88
CA THR A 37 3.40 10.95 0.92
C THR A 37 4.91 10.92 0.63
N PRO A 38 5.59 9.78 0.82
CA PRO A 38 6.97 9.62 0.38
C PRO A 38 7.10 9.88 -1.12
N ARG A 39 8.33 10.08 -1.60
CA ARG A 39 8.58 10.23 -3.03
C ARG A 39 8.14 8.95 -3.77
N GLY A 40 7.13 9.08 -4.64
CA GLY A 40 6.59 7.97 -5.44
C GLY A 40 5.14 7.62 -5.10
N HIS A 41 4.70 6.45 -5.58
CA HIS A 41 3.36 5.92 -5.33
C HIS A 41 3.47 4.64 -4.52
N LEU A 42 2.57 4.47 -3.54
CA LEU A 42 2.40 3.20 -2.84
C LEU A 42 1.43 2.34 -3.65
N VAL A 43 1.85 1.13 -4.00
CA VAL A 43 1.01 0.14 -4.69
C VAL A 43 0.76 -1.01 -3.72
N GLY A 44 -0.51 -1.27 -3.43
CA GLY A 44 -0.95 -2.41 -2.61
C GLY A 44 -1.40 -3.58 -3.47
N ASP A 45 -1.52 -4.76 -2.89
CA ASP A 45 -2.22 -5.88 -3.52
C ASP A 45 -3.75 -5.76 -3.35
N ALA A 46 -4.48 -6.76 -3.83
CA ALA A 46 -5.96 -6.79 -3.79
C ALA A 46 -6.55 -6.83 -2.36
N GLY A 47 -5.75 -7.10 -1.33
CA GLY A 47 -6.16 -7.06 0.07
C GLY A 47 -6.29 -5.63 0.62
N TYR A 48 -5.71 -4.64 -0.06
CA TYR A 48 -5.77 -3.24 0.35
C TYR A 48 -6.87 -2.48 -0.39
N PRO A 49 -7.67 -1.65 0.29
CA PRO A 49 -8.60 -0.75 -0.38
C PRO A 49 -7.83 0.33 -1.14
N CYS A 50 -8.26 0.64 -2.37
CA CYS A 50 -7.71 1.76 -3.13
C CYS A 50 -8.06 3.09 -2.44
N ARG A 51 -7.06 3.93 -2.17
CA ARG A 51 -7.23 5.26 -1.55
C ARG A 51 -6.31 6.27 -2.21
N LYS A 52 -6.46 7.56 -1.87
CA LYS A 52 -5.63 8.66 -2.42
C LYS A 52 -4.12 8.43 -2.28
N TYR A 53 -3.71 7.63 -1.31
CA TYR A 53 -2.31 7.39 -0.95
C TYR A 53 -1.87 5.93 -1.16
N ILE A 54 -2.75 5.05 -1.66
CA ILE A 54 -2.41 3.66 -2.01
C ILE A 54 -3.22 3.20 -3.22
N LEU A 55 -2.52 2.80 -4.27
CA LEU A 55 -3.12 2.30 -5.50
C LEU A 55 -3.26 0.79 -5.42
N THR A 56 -4.47 0.28 -5.59
CA THR A 56 -4.73 -1.16 -5.69
C THR A 56 -5.04 -1.49 -7.14
N PRO A 57 -4.32 -2.44 -7.78
CA PRO A 57 -4.58 -2.85 -9.15
C PRO A 57 -6.02 -3.31 -9.37
N CYS A 58 -6.58 -2.99 -10.53
CA CYS A 58 -7.88 -3.50 -10.93
C CYS A 58 -7.79 -5.03 -11.09
N SER A 59 -8.59 -5.78 -10.33
CA SER A 59 -8.51 -7.25 -10.33
C SER A 59 -8.93 -7.88 -11.66
N LYS A 60 -9.75 -7.18 -12.47
CA LYS A 60 -10.24 -7.64 -13.77
C LYS A 60 -10.28 -6.49 -14.77
N PRO A 61 -9.13 -6.09 -15.34
CA PRO A 61 -9.09 -5.01 -16.31
C PRO A 61 -9.76 -5.45 -17.62
N THR A 62 -10.85 -4.80 -17.99
CA THR A 62 -11.66 -5.13 -19.18
C THR A 62 -11.35 -4.21 -20.36
N THR A 63 -11.09 -2.95 -20.07
CA THR A 63 -10.74 -1.94 -21.07
C THR A 63 -9.23 -1.91 -21.32
N THR A 64 -8.82 -1.44 -22.50
CA THR A 64 -7.40 -1.25 -22.83
C THR A 64 -6.70 -0.28 -21.87
N ALA A 65 -7.44 0.70 -21.34
CA ALA A 65 -6.91 1.65 -20.36
C ALA A 65 -6.58 0.96 -19.02
N GLU A 66 -7.45 0.08 -18.54
CA GLU A 66 -7.24 -0.65 -17.28
C GLU A 66 -6.07 -1.65 -17.36
N LYS A 67 -5.80 -2.22 -18.54
CA LYS A 67 -4.69 -3.18 -18.75
C LYS A 67 -3.30 -2.55 -18.78
N ARG A 68 -3.22 -1.21 -18.91
CA ARG A 68 -1.97 -0.45 -19.04
C ARG A 68 -1.60 0.33 -17.77
N LEU A 69 -2.38 0.15 -16.70
CA LEU A 69 -2.07 0.60 -15.34
C LEU A 69 -1.07 -0.36 -14.68
#